data_AF-I6MKL3-F1
#
_entry.id   AF-I6MKL3-F1
#
_cell.length_a   1.000
_cell.length_b   1.000
_cell.length_c   1.000
_cell.angle_alpha   90.00
_cell.angle_beta   90.00
_cell.angle_gamma   90.00
#
_symmetry.space_group_name_H-M   'P 1'
#
loop_
_entity.id
_entity.type
_entity.pdbx_description
1 polymer ?
#
loop_
_entity_poly.entity_id
_entity_poly.type
_entity_poly.pdbx_seq_one_letter_code
_entity_poly.pdbx_strand_id
1 'polypeptide(L)'
;AMIKAYWAQKAEVDPAKVYSVSVMPCTAKKWETKRNDDMKSAGVFLGKDSGYDVDIVITTRELARMVKQAGIEILKLDDEEADSPLGPYTGAGTIFGATGGVMEAAVRSAYYLVTKKELSDVNFKSARGLEGVKEGEIDFGNGLKIRIAVAHQMGNIEKVLNEVRAARDAGKEPLYHFI
;
A
#
# COMPACT_ATOMS: atom_id res chain seq x y z
N ALA A 1 7.90 9.41 -6.58
CA ALA A 1 9.13 9.55 -5.78
C ALA A 1 10.26 8.71 -6.39
N MET A 2 10.32 7.40 -6.16
CA MET A 2 11.45 6.55 -6.57
C MET A 2 11.75 6.55 -8.07
N ILE A 3 10.73 6.58 -8.93
CA ILE A 3 10.94 6.62 -10.39
C ILE A 3 11.71 7.89 -10.81
N LYS A 4 11.23 9.06 -10.38
CA LYS A 4 11.84 10.35 -10.76
C LYS A 4 13.12 10.67 -9.98
N ALA A 5 13.28 10.16 -8.75
CA ALA A 5 14.45 10.42 -7.92
C ALA A 5 15.59 9.42 -8.15
N TYR A 6 15.30 8.12 -8.09
CA TYR A 6 16.30 7.06 -8.11
C TYR A 6 16.46 6.42 -9.50
N TRP A 7 15.36 5.97 -10.11
CA TRP A 7 15.42 5.29 -11.41
C TRP A 7 15.93 6.23 -12.50
N ALA A 8 15.43 7.46 -12.56
CA ALA A 8 15.85 8.45 -13.55
C ALA A 8 17.36 8.75 -13.48
N GLN A 9 17.94 8.81 -12.28
CA GLN A 9 19.39 8.94 -12.11
C GLN A 9 20.14 7.71 -12.64
N LYS A 10 19.66 6.49 -12.34
CA LYS A 10 20.26 5.24 -12.82
C LYS A 10 20.17 5.07 -14.33
N ALA A 11 19.08 5.56 -14.93
CA ALA A 11 18.85 5.52 -16.37
C ALA A 11 19.47 6.72 -17.11
N GLU A 12 20.12 7.65 -16.39
CA GLU A 12 20.69 8.89 -16.93
C GLU A 12 19.66 9.75 -17.72
N VAL A 13 18.40 9.70 -17.28
CA VAL A 13 17.29 10.47 -17.86
C VAL A 13 16.99 11.67 -16.97
N ASP A 14 16.74 12.84 -17.59
CA ASP A 14 16.27 14.01 -16.84
C ASP A 14 14.90 13.72 -16.21
N PRO A 15 14.75 13.77 -14.88
CA PRO A 15 13.48 13.49 -14.19
C PRO A 15 12.29 14.32 -14.69
N ALA A 16 12.54 15.56 -15.16
CA ALA A 16 11.51 16.42 -15.72
C ALA A 16 10.94 15.92 -17.07
N LYS A 17 11.66 15.01 -17.75
CA LYS A 17 11.22 14.35 -18.99
C LYS A 17 10.49 13.02 -18.75
N VAL A 18 10.50 12.52 -17.52
CA VAL A 18 9.81 11.27 -17.18
C VAL A 18 8.33 11.55 -16.96
N TYR A 19 7.48 10.91 -17.77
CA TYR A 19 6.04 10.93 -17.57
C TYR A 19 5.59 9.64 -16.86
N SER A 20 5.33 9.75 -15.57
CA SER A 20 4.99 8.66 -14.66
C SER A 20 3.49 8.34 -14.74
N VAL A 21 3.16 7.21 -15.36
CA VAL A 21 1.80 6.68 -15.48
C VAL A 21 1.61 5.58 -14.45
N SER A 22 0.56 5.71 -13.63
CA SER A 22 0.23 4.71 -12.62
C SER A 22 -1.09 4.02 -12.93
N VAL A 23 -1.10 2.69 -12.92
CA VAL A 23 -2.31 1.88 -13.14
C VAL A 23 -2.85 1.43 -11.79
N MET A 24 -4.09 1.82 -11.46
CA MET A 24 -4.64 1.61 -10.13
C MET A 24 -6.06 1.00 -10.17
N PRO A 25 -6.43 0.11 -9.24
CA PRO A 25 -7.80 -0.40 -9.15
C PRO A 25 -8.77 0.62 -8.52
N CYS A 26 -8.28 1.75 -8.02
CA CYS A 26 -9.04 2.73 -7.24
C CYS A 26 -9.04 4.11 -7.92
N THR A 27 -10.20 4.77 -7.94
CA THR A 27 -10.33 6.14 -8.46
C THR A 27 -9.76 7.19 -7.51
N ALA A 28 -9.72 6.93 -6.20
CA ALA A 28 -9.16 7.88 -5.22
C ALA A 28 -7.68 8.21 -5.51
N LYS A 29 -6.94 7.27 -6.10
CA LYS A 29 -5.54 7.49 -6.51
C LYS A 29 -5.39 8.59 -7.55
N LYS A 30 -6.42 8.87 -8.37
CA LYS A 30 -6.41 10.01 -9.30
C LYS A 30 -6.36 11.35 -8.59
N TRP A 31 -7.03 11.47 -7.44
CA TRP A 31 -6.98 12.67 -6.62
C TRP A 31 -5.68 12.72 -5.80
N GLU A 32 -5.22 11.57 -5.30
CA GLU A 32 -4.01 11.46 -4.47
C GLU A 32 -2.78 12.10 -5.13
N THR A 33 -2.59 11.92 -6.44
CA THR A 33 -1.42 12.46 -7.17
C THR A 33 -1.26 13.98 -7.09
N LYS A 34 -2.35 14.71 -6.81
CA LYS A 34 -2.38 16.18 -6.74
C LYS A 34 -2.78 16.69 -5.35
N ARG A 35 -2.81 15.81 -4.35
CA ARG A 35 -3.37 16.10 -3.02
C ARG A 35 -2.70 17.28 -2.32
N ASN A 36 -1.38 17.34 -2.35
CA ASN A 36 -0.57 18.39 -1.72
C ASN A 36 0.86 18.39 -2.30
N ASP A 37 1.73 19.26 -1.79
CA ASP A 37 3.11 19.38 -2.25
C ASP A 37 4.01 18.18 -1.89
N ASP A 38 3.61 17.33 -0.93
CA ASP A 38 4.31 16.07 -0.66
C ASP A 38 4.31 15.14 -1.89
N MET A 39 3.37 15.34 -2.82
CA MET A 39 3.31 14.58 -4.09
C MET A 39 4.34 15.06 -5.12
N LYS A 40 5.26 15.96 -4.73
CA LYS A 40 6.43 16.39 -5.51
C LYS A 40 7.73 16.02 -4.79
N SER A 41 7.71 14.95 -3.98
CA SER A 41 8.82 14.57 -3.10
C SER A 41 10.13 14.32 -3.85
N ALA A 42 10.09 13.81 -5.09
CA ALA A 42 11.29 13.67 -5.91
C ALA A 42 11.98 15.01 -6.16
N GLY A 43 11.23 16.09 -6.42
CA GLY A 43 11.81 17.41 -6.66
C GLY A 43 12.51 17.96 -5.42
N VAL A 44 11.90 17.76 -4.25
CA VAL A 44 12.50 18.12 -2.95
C VAL A 44 13.82 17.36 -2.74
N PHE A 45 13.81 16.04 -2.95
CA PHE A 45 15.02 15.20 -2.80
C PHE A 45 16.14 15.61 -3.75
N LEU A 46 15.80 15.98 -5.00
CA LEU A 46 16.77 16.33 -6.03
C LEU A 46 17.27 17.79 -5.94
N GLY A 47 16.62 18.64 -5.13
CA GLY A 47 16.90 20.08 -5.11
C GLY A 47 16.57 20.79 -6.43
N LYS A 48 15.75 20.16 -7.30
CA LYS A 48 15.28 20.72 -8.58
C LYS A 48 13.86 20.27 -8.87
N ASP A 49 13.07 21.08 -9.55
CA ASP A 49 11.71 20.69 -9.92
C ASP A 49 11.73 19.49 -10.89
N SER A 50 10.89 18.49 -10.60
CA SER A 50 10.68 17.30 -11.44
C SER A 50 9.18 17.06 -11.72
N GLY A 51 8.35 18.06 -11.38
CA GLY A 51 6.90 17.95 -11.40
C GLY A 51 6.36 17.06 -10.28
N TYR A 52 5.16 16.53 -10.50
CA TYR A 52 4.55 15.58 -9.59
C TYR A 52 5.21 14.21 -9.71
N ASP A 53 5.27 13.48 -8.61
CA ASP A 53 5.83 12.13 -8.52
C ASP A 53 5.13 11.12 -9.44
N VAL A 54 3.83 11.32 -9.65
CA VAL A 54 2.97 10.57 -10.57
C VAL A 54 2.22 11.60 -11.40
N ASP A 55 2.39 11.57 -12.72
CA ASP A 55 1.81 12.56 -13.61
C ASP A 55 0.33 12.26 -13.90
N ILE A 56 -0.01 10.97 -14.02
CA ILE A 56 -1.38 10.53 -14.21
C ILE A 56 -1.64 9.16 -13.58
N VAL A 57 -2.87 8.97 -13.11
CA VAL A 57 -3.39 7.65 -12.74
C VAL A 57 -4.50 7.26 -13.71
N ILE A 58 -4.37 6.06 -14.28
CA ILE A 58 -5.43 5.39 -15.03
C ILE A 58 -5.93 4.19 -14.24
N THR A 59 -7.21 3.88 -14.39
CA THR A 59 -7.80 2.69 -13.77
C THR A 59 -7.51 1.44 -14.57
N THR A 60 -7.57 0.27 -13.93
CA THR A 60 -7.52 -1.02 -14.64
C THR A 60 -8.54 -1.10 -15.78
N ARG A 61 -9.73 -0.50 -15.62
CA ARG A 61 -10.75 -0.44 -16.68
C ARG A 61 -10.36 0.45 -17.84
N GLU A 62 -9.68 1.57 -17.58
CA GLU A 62 -9.19 2.47 -18.64
C GLU A 62 -8.08 1.80 -19.43
N LEU A 63 -7.10 1.17 -18.75
CA LEU A 63 -6.06 0.38 -19.41
C LEU A 63 -6.66 -0.74 -20.27
N ALA A 64 -7.60 -1.52 -19.72
CA ALA A 64 -8.24 -2.61 -20.45
C ALA A 64 -8.96 -2.14 -21.72
N ARG A 65 -9.52 -0.91 -21.72
CA ARG A 65 -10.11 -0.31 -22.93
C ARG A 65 -9.05 0.09 -23.95
N MET A 66 -7.94 0.68 -23.51
CA MET A 66 -6.83 1.06 -24.39
C MET A 66 -6.22 -0.17 -25.07
N VAL A 67 -5.97 -1.25 -24.32
CA VAL A 67 -5.48 -2.53 -24.84
C VAL A 67 -6.42 -3.08 -25.92
N LYS A 68 -7.73 -3.10 -25.66
CA LYS A 68 -8.74 -3.55 -26.63
C LYS A 68 -8.80 -2.67 -27.87
N GLN A 69 -8.72 -1.35 -27.71
CA GLN A 69 -8.70 -0.40 -28.84
C GLN A 69 -7.45 -0.53 -29.70
N ALA A 70 -6.32 -0.89 -29.10
CA ALA A 70 -5.08 -1.17 -29.82
C ALA A 70 -5.08 -2.54 -30.54
N GLY A 71 -6.13 -3.35 -30.38
CA GLY A 71 -6.21 -4.70 -30.98
C GLY A 71 -5.30 -5.72 -30.30
N ILE A 72 -4.83 -5.46 -29.08
CA ILE A 72 -3.92 -6.34 -28.35
C ILE A 72 -4.71 -7.46 -27.66
N GLU A 73 -4.33 -8.71 -27.93
CA GLU A 73 -4.90 -9.88 -27.28
C GLU A 73 -4.01 -10.35 -26.13
N ILE A 74 -4.21 -9.76 -24.94
CA ILE A 74 -3.37 -10.01 -23.75
C ILE A 74 -3.18 -11.50 -23.43
N LEU A 75 -4.20 -12.35 -23.63
CA LEU A 75 -4.13 -13.77 -23.31
C LEU A 75 -3.25 -14.59 -24.28
N LYS A 76 -2.80 -13.98 -25.38
CA LYS A 76 -1.89 -14.59 -26.35
C LYS A 76 -0.47 -14.04 -26.28
N LEU A 77 -0.20 -13.10 -25.37
CA LEU A 77 1.15 -12.59 -25.16
C LEU A 77 1.95 -13.61 -24.36
N ASP A 78 3.24 -13.69 -24.67
CA ASP A 78 4.18 -14.42 -23.84
C ASP A 78 4.39 -13.66 -22.52
N ASP A 79 4.70 -14.39 -21.45
CA ASP A 79 5.05 -13.78 -20.16
C ASP A 79 6.37 -13.02 -20.28
N GLU A 80 6.42 -11.82 -19.70
CA GLU A 80 7.62 -10.99 -19.64
C GLU A 80 7.92 -10.59 -18.19
N GLU A 81 9.20 -10.45 -17.87
CA GLU A 81 9.67 -10.00 -16.57
C GLU A 81 9.50 -8.48 -16.40
N ALA A 82 9.28 -8.03 -15.18
CA ALA A 82 9.19 -6.61 -14.88
C ALA A 82 10.57 -5.91 -14.97
N ASP A 83 10.58 -4.64 -15.39
CA ASP A 83 11.81 -3.87 -15.60
C ASP A 83 12.64 -3.66 -14.32
N SER A 84 13.95 -3.87 -14.42
CA SER A 84 14.92 -3.58 -13.34
C SER A 84 15.30 -2.08 -13.32
N PRO A 85 15.63 -1.46 -12.16
CA PRO A 85 15.73 -2.03 -10.81
C PRO A 85 14.48 -1.97 -9.94
N LEU A 86 13.38 -1.37 -10.41
CA LEU A 86 12.18 -1.13 -9.58
C LEU A 86 11.05 -2.15 -9.79
N GLY A 87 11.19 -3.07 -10.75
CA GLY A 87 10.23 -4.12 -11.07
C GLY A 87 10.27 -5.35 -10.15
N PRO A 88 11.43 -5.84 -9.66
CA PRO A 88 11.45 -6.98 -8.76
C PRO A 88 10.61 -6.75 -7.50
N TYR A 89 9.74 -7.70 -7.16
CA TYR A 89 8.84 -7.63 -6.01
C TYR A 89 8.87 -8.92 -5.17
N THR A 90 8.33 -8.85 -3.95
CA THR A 90 8.18 -10.02 -3.06
C THR A 90 6.72 -10.39 -2.89
N GLY A 91 6.44 -11.57 -2.34
CA GLY A 91 5.07 -12.01 -2.03
C GLY A 91 4.32 -11.01 -1.13
N ALA A 92 5.02 -10.36 -0.20
CA ALA A 92 4.45 -9.30 0.64
C ALA A 92 3.99 -8.07 -0.17
N GLY A 93 4.71 -7.71 -1.23
CA GLY A 93 4.28 -6.67 -2.18
C GLY A 93 3.06 -7.07 -3.00
N THR A 94 2.89 -8.37 -3.27
CA THR A 94 1.77 -8.92 -4.05
C THR A 94 0.45 -8.84 -3.28
N ILE A 95 0.47 -9.15 -1.98
CA ILE A 95 -0.76 -9.20 -1.16
C ILE A 95 -1.31 -7.81 -0.81
N PHE A 96 -0.57 -6.72 -1.05
CA PHE A 96 -0.99 -5.35 -0.73
C PHE A 96 -2.37 -4.99 -1.32
N GLY A 97 -2.71 -5.54 -2.50
CA GLY A 97 -3.99 -5.30 -3.16
C GLY A 97 -5.19 -6.00 -2.53
N ALA A 98 -4.99 -6.92 -1.58
CA ALA A 98 -6.05 -7.65 -0.89
C ALA A 98 -6.41 -7.01 0.46
N THR A 99 -7.66 -7.17 0.90
CA THR A 99 -8.13 -6.69 2.21
C THR A 99 -7.31 -7.32 3.33
N GLY A 100 -6.56 -6.48 4.08
CA GLY A 100 -5.68 -6.92 5.16
C GLY A 100 -4.25 -7.25 4.73
N GLY A 101 -3.93 -7.24 3.43
CA GLY A 101 -2.59 -7.57 2.95
C GLY A 101 -1.53 -6.53 3.32
N VAL A 102 -1.89 -5.24 3.40
CA VAL A 102 -1.00 -4.19 3.93
C VAL A 102 -0.63 -4.46 5.39
N MET A 103 -1.64 -4.76 6.20
CA MET A 103 -1.49 -5.09 7.61
C MET A 103 -0.60 -6.33 7.78
N GLU A 104 -0.88 -7.38 7.03
CA GLU A 104 -0.10 -8.62 7.07
C GLU A 104 1.36 -8.40 6.67
N ALA A 105 1.61 -7.70 5.57
CA ALA A 105 2.97 -7.40 5.12
C ALA A 105 3.77 -6.58 6.16
N ALA A 106 3.14 -5.56 6.75
CA ALA A 106 3.75 -4.74 7.79
C ALA A 106 4.06 -5.54 9.07
N VAL A 107 3.11 -6.36 9.53
CA VAL A 107 3.28 -7.18 10.74
C VAL A 107 4.33 -8.26 10.53
N ARG A 108 4.34 -8.96 9.38
CA ARG A 108 5.39 -9.94 9.04
C ARG A 108 6.78 -9.30 9.05
N SER A 109 6.91 -8.10 8.45
CA SER A 109 8.18 -7.36 8.42
C SER A 109 8.63 -6.95 9.83
N ALA A 110 7.73 -6.37 10.63
CA ALA A 110 8.02 -5.96 12.00
C ALA A 110 8.42 -7.17 12.87
N TYR A 111 7.69 -8.29 12.75
CA TYR A 111 7.99 -9.53 13.46
C TYR A 111 9.38 -10.04 13.13
N TYR A 112 9.74 -10.14 11.85
CA TYR A 112 11.08 -10.57 11.44
C TYR A 112 12.17 -9.62 11.94
N LEU A 113 11.96 -8.30 11.86
CA LEU A 113 12.96 -7.33 12.30
C LEU A 113 13.27 -7.42 13.79
N VAL A 114 12.26 -7.68 14.63
CA VAL A 114 12.41 -7.81 16.09
C VAL A 114 12.89 -9.20 16.49
N THR A 115 12.29 -10.26 15.96
CA THR A 115 12.50 -11.63 16.44
C THR A 115 13.58 -12.40 15.66
N LYS A 116 13.95 -11.90 14.47
CA LYS A 116 14.77 -12.60 13.46
C LYS A 116 14.19 -13.95 13.03
N LYS A 117 12.89 -14.13 13.18
CA LYS A 117 12.15 -15.34 12.77
C LYS A 117 11.03 -14.95 11.80
N GLU A 118 10.71 -15.87 10.90
CA GLU A 118 9.57 -15.71 10.01
C GLU A 118 8.27 -15.94 10.77
N LEU A 119 7.30 -15.05 10.57
CA LEU A 119 5.95 -15.24 11.08
C LEU A 119 5.23 -16.21 10.15
N SER A 120 4.72 -17.34 10.66
CA SER A 120 4.05 -18.33 9.82
C SER A 120 2.68 -17.83 9.33
N ASP A 121 1.81 -17.42 10.25
CA ASP A 121 0.46 -16.98 9.93
C ASP A 121 -0.02 -15.82 10.83
N VAL A 122 -0.71 -14.87 10.22
CA VAL A 122 -1.42 -13.80 10.94
C VAL A 122 -2.87 -14.26 11.08
N ASN A 123 -3.18 -14.87 12.22
CA ASN A 123 -4.52 -15.36 12.52
C ASN A 123 -5.52 -14.20 12.72
N PHE A 124 -6.04 -13.67 11.62
CA PHE A 124 -7.14 -12.71 11.65
C PHE A 124 -8.45 -13.42 12.02
N LYS A 125 -9.08 -12.97 13.10
CA LYS A 125 -10.42 -13.40 13.51
C LYS A 125 -11.42 -12.30 13.19
N SER A 126 -12.68 -12.67 12.95
CA SER A 126 -13.73 -11.65 12.82
C SER A 126 -13.94 -10.97 14.16
N ALA A 127 -13.97 -9.63 14.16
CA ALA A 127 -14.24 -8.84 15.36
C ALA A 127 -15.66 -9.12 15.85
N ARG A 128 -15.82 -9.35 17.15
CA ARG A 128 -17.12 -9.73 17.73
C ARG A 128 -18.09 -8.55 17.64
N GLY A 129 -19.16 -8.70 16.87
CA GLY A 129 -20.20 -7.67 16.71
C GLY A 129 -19.90 -6.62 15.63
N LEU A 130 -18.77 -6.74 14.91
CA LEU A 130 -18.37 -5.83 13.83
C LEU A 130 -18.19 -6.60 12.52
N GLU A 131 -19.29 -6.75 11.78
CA GLU A 131 -19.24 -7.34 10.44
C GLU A 131 -18.34 -6.51 9.51
N GLY A 132 -17.36 -7.14 8.87
CA GLY A 132 -16.38 -6.46 8.01
C GLY A 132 -15.17 -5.87 8.73
N VAL A 133 -15.04 -6.07 10.05
CA VAL A 133 -13.81 -5.80 10.80
C VAL A 133 -13.15 -7.12 11.19
N LYS A 134 -11.86 -7.24 10.92
CA LYS A 134 -11.03 -8.37 11.38
C LYS A 134 -10.05 -7.87 12.43
N GLU A 135 -9.78 -8.69 13.43
CA GLU A 135 -8.83 -8.41 14.51
C GLU A 135 -7.81 -9.51 14.63
N GLY A 136 -6.62 -9.17 15.14
CA GLY A 136 -5.58 -10.13 15.44
C GLY A 136 -4.76 -9.68 16.64
N GLU A 137 -4.14 -10.65 17.31
CA GLU A 137 -3.08 -10.40 18.29
C GLU A 137 -1.87 -11.25 17.89
N ILE A 138 -0.72 -10.61 17.79
CA ILE A 138 0.54 -11.25 17.44
C ILE A 138 1.48 -11.13 18.63
N ASP A 139 1.92 -12.26 19.16
CA ASP A 139 2.91 -12.34 20.24
C ASP A 139 4.32 -12.44 19.65
N PHE A 140 5.18 -11.50 20.03
CA PHE A 140 6.57 -11.44 19.56
C PHE A 140 7.50 -12.34 20.40
N GLY A 141 6.97 -13.05 21.41
CA GLY A 141 7.70 -14.00 22.25
C GLY A 141 8.62 -13.34 23.28
N ASN A 142 8.62 -12.00 23.36
CA ASN A 142 9.41 -11.19 24.28
C ASN A 142 8.51 -10.40 25.27
N GLY A 143 7.24 -10.82 25.41
CA GLY A 143 6.22 -10.13 26.21
C GLY A 143 5.52 -9.00 25.47
N LEU A 144 5.93 -8.66 24.24
CA LEU A 144 5.24 -7.69 23.40
C LEU A 144 4.12 -8.37 22.60
N LYS A 145 2.89 -7.89 22.82
CA LYS A 145 1.69 -8.33 22.10
C LYS A 145 1.16 -7.21 21.24
N ILE A 146 1.15 -7.42 19.93
CA ILE A 146 0.66 -6.44 18.97
C ILE A 146 -0.78 -6.79 18.56
N ARG A 147 -1.73 -6.05 19.12
CA ARG A 147 -3.13 -6.01 18.70
C ARG A 147 -3.30 -5.21 17.40
N ILE A 148 -3.98 -5.80 16.42
CA ILE A 148 -4.25 -5.20 15.11
C ILE A 148 -5.73 -5.31 14.75
N ALA A 149 -6.21 -4.36 13.95
CA ALA A 149 -7.54 -4.42 13.32
C ALA A 149 -7.43 -4.15 11.82
N VAL A 150 -8.38 -4.66 11.03
CA VAL A 150 -8.53 -4.37 9.61
C VAL A 150 -10.00 -4.04 9.38
N ALA A 151 -10.29 -2.77 9.14
CA ALA A 151 -11.63 -2.31 8.82
C ALA A 151 -11.84 -2.30 7.30
N HIS A 152 -12.64 -3.22 6.78
CA HIS A 152 -13.03 -3.22 5.38
C HIS A 152 -14.30 -2.39 5.18
N GLN A 153 -14.34 -1.57 4.12
CA GLN A 153 -15.41 -0.62 3.79
C GLN A 153 -15.57 0.54 4.78
N MET A 154 -15.88 1.73 4.24
CA MET A 154 -15.96 2.95 5.03
C MET A 154 -17.05 2.91 6.12
N GLY A 155 -18.14 2.17 5.90
CA GLY A 155 -19.23 2.03 6.88
C GLY A 155 -18.81 1.40 8.22
N ASN A 156 -17.66 0.72 8.25
CA ASN A 156 -17.13 0.09 9.46
C ASN A 156 -16.14 0.98 10.21
N ILE A 157 -15.62 2.04 9.56
CA ILE A 157 -14.60 2.91 10.14
C ILE A 157 -15.11 3.62 11.40
N GLU A 158 -16.33 4.17 11.34
CA GLU A 158 -16.90 4.91 12.47
C GLU A 158 -17.00 4.05 13.74
N LYS A 159 -17.42 2.78 13.59
CA LYS A 159 -17.54 1.85 14.71
C LYS A 159 -16.18 1.59 15.36
N VAL A 160 -15.16 1.26 14.56
CA VAL A 160 -13.79 1.05 15.06
C VAL A 160 -13.25 2.30 15.73
N LEU A 161 -13.44 3.49 15.14
CA LEU A 161 -12.97 4.74 15.73
C LEU A 161 -13.71 5.11 17.01
N ASN A 162 -15.00 4.79 17.13
CA ASN A 162 -15.77 5.03 18.35
C ASN A 162 -15.29 4.14 19.50
N GLU A 163 -14.95 2.88 19.23
CA GLU A 163 -14.34 2.01 20.25
C GLU A 163 -12.96 2.54 20.70
N VAL A 164 -12.12 2.97 19.75
CA VAL A 164 -10.82 3.59 20.05
C VAL A 164 -10.99 4.84 20.92
N ARG A 165 -11.96 5.71 20.60
CA ARG A 165 -12.27 6.92 21.40
C ARG A 165 -12.78 6.54 22.78
N ALA A 166 -13.70 5.59 22.89
CA ALA A 166 -14.23 5.15 24.17
C ALA A 166 -13.14 4.55 25.08
N ALA A 167 -12.21 3.77 24.53
CA ALA A 167 -11.07 3.24 25.28
C ALA A 167 -10.14 4.36 25.75
N ARG A 168 -9.82 5.32 24.87
CA ARG A 168 -9.01 6.49 25.21
C ARG A 168 -9.65 7.33 26.31
N ASP A 169 -10.94 7.64 26.19
CA ASP A 169 -11.66 8.50 27.12
C ASP A 169 -11.85 7.83 28.49
N ALA A 170 -11.89 6.50 28.52
CA ALA A 170 -11.87 5.70 29.75
C ALA A 170 -10.46 5.48 30.36
N GLY A 171 -9.40 6.07 29.77
CA GLY A 171 -8.03 5.91 30.23
C GLY A 171 -7.47 4.49 30.07
N LYS A 172 -8.05 3.68 29.20
CA LYS A 172 -7.59 2.32 28.90
C LYS A 172 -6.45 2.35 27.89
N GLU A 173 -5.68 1.27 27.84
CA GLU A 173 -4.73 1.07 26.75
C GLU A 173 -5.41 1.12 25.38
N PRO A 174 -4.70 1.55 24.32
CA PRO A 174 -5.20 1.46 22.95
C PRO A 174 -5.65 0.03 22.62
N LEU A 175 -6.88 -0.09 22.13
CA LEU A 175 -7.45 -1.36 21.69
C LEU A 175 -6.59 -2.03 20.63
N TYR A 176 -6.08 -1.24 19.68
CA TYR A 176 -5.20 -1.71 18.60
C TYR A 176 -3.96 -0.82 18.53
N HIS A 177 -2.81 -1.42 18.23
CA HIS A 177 -1.58 -0.70 17.94
C HIS A 177 -1.48 -0.32 16.46
N PHE A 178 -2.21 -1.02 15.59
CA PHE A 178 -2.30 -0.73 14.16
C PHE A 178 -3.69 -1.10 13.62
N ILE A 179 -4.30 -0.22 12.83
CA ILE A 179 -5.64 -0.37 12.20
C ILE A 179 -5.48 -0.16 10.69
#